data_AF-L8WIK9-F1
#
_entry.id   AF-L8WIK9-F1
#
_cell.length_a   1.000
_cell.length_b   1.000
_cell.length_c   1.000
_cell.angle_alpha   90.00
_cell.angle_beta   90.00
_cell.angle_gamma   90.00
#
_symmetry.space_group_name_H-M   'P 1'
#
loop_
_entity.id
_entity.type
_entity.pdbx_description
1 polymer ?
#
loop_
_entity_poly.entity_id
_entity_poly.type
_entity_poly.pdbx_seq_one_letter_code
_entity_poly.pdbx_strand_id
1 'polypeptide(L)'
;MNLSRIITRGIATTSNQPTTSVPTHFRITLRRSAIGLPKSSQRTLEALGIHRRGATVFQKHSPEAAGKILRVKELVGVENVPASEVKTKQQMRQERKAVRGYSVVERWNRSATL
;
A
#
# COMPACT_ATOMS: atom_id res chain seq x y z
N MET A 1 -67.97 0.33 1.02
CA MET A 1 -66.80 1.02 0.43
C MET A 1 -65.88 1.42 1.56
N ASN A 2 -64.65 0.89 1.62
CA ASN A 2 -63.46 1.54 2.19
C ASN A 2 -62.27 0.58 2.07
N LEU A 3 -61.41 0.87 1.09
CA LEU A 3 -60.15 0.17 0.83
C LEU A 3 -59.07 0.73 1.76
N SER A 4 -58.61 -0.08 2.72
CA SER A 4 -57.53 0.27 3.64
C SER A 4 -56.15 -0.01 3.03
N ARG A 5 -55.54 1.06 2.51
CA ARG A 5 -54.12 1.44 2.57
C ARG A 5 -53.06 0.32 2.51
N ILE A 6 -52.52 0.11 1.32
CA ILE A 6 -51.30 -0.68 1.07
C ILE A 6 -50.07 0.12 1.56
N ILE A 7 -49.30 -0.47 2.48
CA ILE A 7 -48.00 0.05 2.92
C ILE A 7 -46.93 -0.47 1.95
N THR A 8 -46.58 0.33 0.95
CA THR A 8 -45.44 0.03 0.06
C THR A 8 -44.15 0.39 0.79
N ARG A 9 -43.33 -0.60 1.14
CA ARG A 9 -41.99 -0.40 1.70
C ARG A 9 -41.10 0.26 0.63
N GLY A 10 -40.72 1.51 0.85
CA GLY A 10 -39.74 2.20 0.01
C GLY A 10 -38.35 1.56 0.14
N ILE A 11 -37.71 1.28 -0.99
CA ILE A 11 -36.33 0.80 -1.04
C ILE A 11 -35.43 2.03 -0.85
N ALA A 12 -34.88 2.20 0.36
CA ALA A 12 -33.87 3.22 0.60
C ALA A 12 -32.56 2.78 -0.07
N THR A 13 -32.34 3.23 -1.29
CA THR A 13 -31.03 3.09 -1.96
C THR A 13 -30.07 4.09 -1.33
N THR A 14 -29.39 3.72 -0.24
CA THR A 14 -28.21 4.45 0.21
C THR A 14 -27.13 4.25 -0.86
N SER A 15 -27.04 5.18 -1.81
CA SER A 15 -25.96 5.19 -2.80
C SER A 15 -24.66 5.53 -2.07
N ASN A 16 -23.98 4.50 -1.59
CA ASN A 16 -22.59 4.59 -1.17
C ASN A 16 -21.74 4.84 -2.41
N GLN A 17 -21.72 6.09 -2.89
CA GLN A 17 -20.83 6.50 -3.96
C GLN A 17 -19.40 6.29 -3.48
N PRO A 18 -18.57 5.52 -4.18
CA PRO A 18 -17.17 5.41 -3.84
C PRO A 18 -16.60 6.83 -3.90
N THR A 19 -16.16 7.36 -2.76
CA THR A 19 -15.49 8.65 -2.71
C THR A 19 -14.28 8.56 -3.63
N THR A 20 -14.33 9.21 -4.79
CA THR A 20 -13.21 9.28 -5.73
C THR A 20 -12.10 10.09 -5.07
N SER A 21 -11.33 9.43 -4.21
CA SER A 21 -10.19 10.03 -3.53
C SER A 21 -9.15 10.31 -4.60
N VAL A 22 -8.90 11.60 -4.85
CA VAL A 22 -7.95 12.05 -5.86
C VAL A 22 -6.60 11.38 -5.61
N PRO A 23 -5.99 10.72 -6.61
CA PRO A 23 -4.70 10.10 -6.44
C PRO A 23 -3.63 11.17 -6.22
N THR A 24 -2.85 11.02 -5.16
CA THR A 24 -1.88 12.02 -4.70
C THR A 24 -0.46 11.49 -4.62
N HIS A 25 -0.29 10.16 -4.63
CA HIS A 25 1.01 9.51 -4.46
C HIS A 25 1.24 8.43 -5.52
N PHE A 26 2.50 8.29 -5.92
CA PHE A 26 3.00 7.17 -6.68
C PHE A 26 3.36 6.04 -5.71
N ARG A 27 2.73 4.88 -5.89
CA ARG A 27 3.19 3.61 -5.34
C ARG A 27 4.13 2.96 -6.35
N ILE A 28 5.42 3.05 -6.08
CA ILE A 28 6.48 2.58 -6.97
C ILE A 28 6.98 1.24 -6.46
N THR A 29 6.93 0.20 -7.29
CA THR A 29 7.44 -1.14 -6.94
C THR A 29 8.49 -1.58 -7.95
N LEU A 30 9.66 -1.99 -7.47
CA LEU A 30 10.73 -2.50 -8.33
C LEU A 30 10.43 -3.93 -8.77
N ARG A 31 10.07 -4.12 -10.04
CA ARG A 31 9.73 -5.41 -10.63
C ARG A 31 10.96 -6.14 -11.16
N ARG A 32 11.88 -5.42 -11.80
CA ARG A 32 13.13 -5.97 -12.37
C ARG A 32 14.37 -5.38 -11.70
N SER A 33 15.46 -6.15 -11.63
CA SER A 33 16.72 -5.69 -11.02
C SER A 33 17.53 -4.83 -11.98
N ALA A 34 18.28 -3.86 -11.44
CA ALA A 34 19.24 -3.05 -12.19
C ALA A 34 20.63 -3.70 -12.34
N ILE A 35 20.74 -5.02 -12.20
CA ILE A 35 21.99 -5.73 -12.41
C ILE A 35 22.36 -5.71 -13.89
N GLY A 36 23.62 -5.42 -14.21
CA GLY A 36 24.07 -5.29 -15.60
C GLY A 36 23.61 -4.01 -16.32
N LEU A 37 22.90 -3.10 -15.63
CA LEU A 37 22.55 -1.79 -16.18
C LEU A 37 23.59 -0.72 -15.82
N PRO A 38 23.61 0.41 -16.56
CA PRO A 38 24.47 1.54 -16.22
C PRO A 38 24.26 2.03 -14.78
N LYS A 39 25.35 2.51 -14.15
CA LYS A 39 25.33 3.05 -12.77
C LYS A 39 24.34 4.21 -12.60
N SER A 40 24.01 4.93 -13.67
CA SER A 40 23.00 6.00 -13.63
C SER A 40 21.62 5.48 -13.24
N SER A 41 21.18 4.35 -13.80
CA SER A 41 19.90 3.73 -13.45
C SER A 41 19.87 3.25 -11.99
N GLN A 42 20.99 2.69 -11.51
CA GLN A 42 21.13 2.30 -10.09
C GLN A 42 21.03 3.52 -9.16
N ARG A 43 21.75 4.60 -9.47
CA ARG A 43 21.66 5.87 -8.72
C ARG A 43 20.26 6.46 -8.73
N THR A 44 19.52 6.36 -9.84
CA THR A 44 18.12 6.81 -9.90
C THR A 44 17.23 5.99 -8.98
N LEU A 45 17.41 4.67 -8.91
CA LEU A 45 16.66 3.81 -7.98
C LEU A 45 17.02 4.10 -6.51
N GLU A 46 18.30 4.34 -6.20
CA GLU A 46 18.75 4.77 -4.88
C GLU A 46 18.13 6.11 -4.48
N ALA A 47 18.08 7.08 -5.40
CA ALA A 47 17.44 8.38 -5.19
C ALA A 47 15.91 8.28 -5.01
N LEU A 48 15.28 7.24 -5.53
CA LEU A 48 13.87 6.89 -5.25
C LEU A 48 13.71 6.13 -3.92
N GLY A 49 14.81 5.74 -3.25
CA GLY A 49 14.80 4.99 -1.99
C GLY A 49 14.59 3.48 -2.15
N ILE A 50 14.83 2.93 -3.34
CA ILE A 50 14.61 1.53 -3.68
C ILE A 50 15.95 0.81 -3.80
N HIS A 51 16.25 -0.07 -2.84
CA HIS A 51 17.53 -0.80 -2.79
C HIS A 51 17.45 -2.27 -3.21
N ARG A 52 16.26 -2.90 -3.13
CA ARG A 52 16.08 -4.34 -3.38
C ARG A 52 14.90 -4.60 -4.30
N ARG A 53 14.98 -5.64 -5.11
CA ARG A 53 13.86 -6.10 -5.95
C ARG A 53 12.64 -6.44 -5.09
N GLY A 54 11.45 -6.08 -5.56
CA GLY A 54 10.20 -6.24 -4.83
C GLY A 54 9.96 -5.21 -3.73
N ALA A 55 10.88 -4.27 -3.50
CA ALA A 55 10.63 -3.15 -2.60
C ALA A 55 9.60 -2.19 -3.20
N THR A 56 8.70 -1.69 -2.35
CA THR A 56 7.71 -0.68 -2.68
C THR A 56 8.00 0.60 -1.88
N VAL A 57 7.94 1.75 -2.55
CA VAL A 57 8.10 3.08 -1.96
C VAL A 57 6.92 3.94 -2.40
N PHE A 58 6.45 4.79 -1.48
CA PHE A 58 5.41 5.77 -1.76
C PHE A 58 6.04 7.15 -1.86
N GLN A 59 5.74 7.89 -2.93
CA GLN A 59 6.23 9.25 -3.15
C GLN A 59 5.06 10.16 -3.56
N LYS A 60 5.01 11.38 -3.04
CA LYS A 60 4.03 12.37 -3.49
C LYS A 60 4.18 12.65 -4.98
N HIS A 61 3.07 12.93 -5.65
CA HIS A 61 3.11 13.40 -7.03
C HIS A 61 3.92 14.69 -7.13
N SER A 62 5.02 14.63 -7.88
CA SER A 62 5.91 15.75 -8.17
C SER A 62 6.56 15.51 -9.53
N PRO A 63 6.84 16.56 -10.32
CA PRO A 63 7.57 16.42 -11.59
C PRO A 63 8.94 15.76 -11.42
N GLU A 64 9.62 16.02 -10.30
CA GLU A 64 10.93 15.41 -10.01
C GLU A 64 10.80 13.90 -9.82
N ALA A 65 9.79 13.46 -9.07
CA ALA A 65 9.47 12.05 -8.88
C ALA A 65 9.13 11.38 -10.21
N ALA A 66 8.28 12.03 -11.02
CA ALA A 66 7.89 11.53 -12.34
C ALA A 66 9.10 11.40 -13.28
N GLY A 67 10.01 12.38 -13.31
CA GLY A 67 11.22 12.33 -14.12
C GLY A 67 12.14 11.16 -13.73
N LYS A 68 12.36 10.94 -12.42
CA LYS A 68 13.11 9.78 -11.91
C LYS A 68 12.45 8.46 -12.32
N ILE A 69 11.12 8.36 -12.18
CA ILE A 69 10.34 7.18 -12.57
C ILE A 69 10.50 6.90 -14.07
N LEU A 70 10.32 7.92 -14.92
CA LEU A 70 10.39 7.77 -16.37
C LEU A 70 11.76 7.28 -16.84
N ARG A 71 12.83 7.68 -16.15
CA ARG A 71 14.19 7.21 -16.43
C ARG A 71 14.37 5.71 -16.21
N VAL A 72 13.61 5.11 -15.28
CA VAL A 72 13.67 3.68 -14.91
C VAL A 72 12.36 2.94 -15.20
N LYS A 73 11.53 3.45 -16.12
CA LYS A 73 10.17 2.95 -16.41
C LYS A 73 10.09 1.46 -16.73
N GLU A 74 11.17 0.88 -17.25
CA GLU A 74 11.22 -0.54 -17.60
C GLU A 74 11.48 -1.45 -16.39
N LEU A 75 11.96 -0.90 -15.28
CA LEU A 75 12.27 -1.65 -14.06
C LEU A 75 11.15 -1.61 -13.03
N VAL A 76 10.35 -0.54 -13.05
CA VAL A 76 9.37 -0.22 -12.01
C VAL A 76 7.93 -0.41 -12.51
N GLY A 77 7.05 -0.88 -11.62
CA GLY A 77 5.61 -0.74 -11.77
C GLY A 77 5.12 0.41 -10.91
N VAL A 78 4.26 1.26 -11.46
CA VAL A 78 3.74 2.45 -10.76
C VAL A 78 2.22 2.39 -10.73
N GLU A 79 1.66 2.59 -9.55
CA GLU A 79 0.23 2.71 -9.30
C GLU A 79 -0.04 4.08 -8.68
N ASN A 80 -1.09 4.77 -9.12
CA ASN A 80 -1.51 6.05 -8.56
C ASN A 80 -2.46 5.78 -7.40
N VAL A 81 -2.07 6.17 -6.19
CA VAL A 81 -2.82 5.89 -4.96
C VAL A 81 -3.23 7.19 -4.23
N PRO A 82 -4.37 7.19 -3.54
CA PRO A 82 -4.76 8.28 -2.67
C PRO A 82 -3.89 8.31 -1.39
N ALA A 83 -3.96 9.43 -0.66
CA ALA A 83 -3.17 9.62 0.56
C ALA A 83 -3.53 8.63 1.68
N SER A 84 -4.76 8.11 1.68
CA SER A 84 -5.25 7.10 2.63
C SER A 84 -4.55 5.74 2.50
N GLU A 85 -4.05 5.42 1.31
CA GLU A 85 -3.40 4.14 1.03
C GLU A 85 -1.88 4.16 1.25
N VAL A 86 -1.31 5.33 1.54
CA VAL A 86 0.12 5.48 1.77
C VAL A 86 0.49 4.81 3.09
N LYS A 87 1.41 3.84 3.01
CA LYS A 87 1.85 3.05 4.17
C LYS A 87 3.30 3.35 4.52
N THR A 88 3.59 3.42 5.82
CA THR A 88 4.96 3.47 6.33
C THR A 88 5.65 2.11 6.20
N LYS A 89 6.98 2.08 6.24
CA LYS A 89 7.76 0.83 6.20
C LYS A 89 7.33 -0.16 7.30
N GLN A 90 6.98 0.34 8.49
CA GLN A 90 6.51 -0.47 9.61
C GLN A 90 5.11 -1.06 9.33
N GLN A 91 4.18 -0.24 8.84
CA GLN A 91 2.83 -0.70 8.45
C GLN A 91 2.92 -1.78 7.37
N MET A 92 3.73 -1.57 6.33
CA MET A 92 3.94 -2.57 5.28
C MET A 92 4.57 -3.88 5.81
N ARG A 93 5.42 -3.80 6.84
CA ARG A 93 6.01 -4.99 7.47
C ARG A 93 4.97 -5.74 8.30
N GLN A 94 4.12 -5.00 9.01
CA GLN A 94 3.04 -5.57 9.80
C GLN A 94 1.97 -6.22 8.92
N GLU A 95 1.61 -5.60 7.79
CA GLU A 95 0.68 -6.18 6.81
C GLU A 95 1.20 -7.49 6.20
N ARG A 96 2.52 -7.57 5.97
CA ARG A 96 3.18 -8.80 5.49
C ARG A 96 3.35 -9.87 6.59
N LYS A 97 3.08 -9.55 7.85
CA LYS A 97 3.28 -10.49 8.96
C LYS A 97 2.16 -11.52 8.94
N ALA A 98 2.53 -12.78 8.73
CA ALA A 98 1.59 -13.88 8.83
C ALA A 98 0.97 -13.98 10.24
N VAL A 99 -0.26 -14.51 10.30
CA VAL A 99 -0.94 -14.81 11.57
C VAL A 99 -0.10 -15.81 12.37
N ARG A 100 0.00 -15.60 13.68
CA ARG A 100 0.73 -16.53 14.54
C ARG A 100 -0.13 -17.78 14.72
N GLY A 101 0.38 -18.93 14.25
CA GLY A 101 -0.30 -20.22 14.39
C GLY A 101 -0.26 -20.84 15.79
N TYR A 102 0.06 -20.06 16.82
CA TYR A 102 0.06 -20.51 18.21
C TYR A 102 -0.24 -19.33 19.13
N SER A 103 -0.78 -19.62 20.32
CA SER A 103 -0.88 -18.70 21.45
C SER A 103 0.12 -19.09 22.53
N VAL A 104 0.71 -18.10 23.21
CA VAL A 104 1.54 -18.37 24.39
C VAL A 104 0.60 -18.52 25.57
N VAL A 105 0.44 -19.73 26.09
CA VAL A 105 -0.43 -20.02 27.23
C VAL A 105 0.23 -19.57 28.53
N GLU A 106 1.47 -19.97 28.74
CA GLU A 106 2.25 -19.61 29.92
C GLU A 106 3.71 -19.37 29.52
N ARG A 107 4.33 -18.37 30.17
CA ARG A 107 5.76 -18.12 30.03
C ARG A 107 6.44 -18.61 31.30
N TRP A 108 7.36 -19.56 31.15
CA TRP A 108 8.18 -20.05 32.27
C TRP A 108 8.83 -18.88 33.03
N ASN A 109 8.51 -18.76 34.32
CA ASN A 109 9.07 -17.71 35.18
C ASN A 109 10.45 -18.12 35.68
N ARG A 110 11.51 -17.52 35.10
CA ARG A 110 12.91 -17.82 35.48
C ARG A 110 13.33 -17.27 36.84
N SER A 111 12.47 -16.52 37.53
CA SER A 111 12.79 -15.81 38.78
C SER A 111 12.49 -16.61 40.06
N ALA A 112 12.00 -17.85 39.98
CA ALA A 112 11.55 -18.63 41.14
C ALA A 112 12.67 -19.41 41.87
N THR A 113 13.94 -19.00 41.72
CA THR A 113 15.07 -19.66 42.39
C THR A 113 16.00 -18.59 42.94
N LEU A 114 15.66 -18.01 44.08
CA LEU A 114 16.54 -17.33 45.05
C LEU A 114 15.79 -17.21 46.38
#